data_AF-A0A388JZ37-F1
#
_entry.id   AF-A0A388JZ37-F1
#
_cell.length_a   1.000
_cell.length_b   1.000
_cell.length_c   1.000
_cell.angle_alpha   90.00
_cell.angle_beta   90.00
_cell.angle_gamma   90.00
#
_symmetry.space_group_name_H-M   'P 1'
#
loop_
_entity.id
_entity.type
_entity.pdbx_description
1 polymer ?
#
loop_
_entity_poly.entity_id
_entity_poly.type
_entity_poly.pdbx_seq_one_letter_code
_entity_poly.pdbx_strand_id
1 'polypeptide(L)'
;MQRHSSRPNPPDQELTTLKMDNQHLIQDVISLKQQVSELVKVVKAPIQAATACQTKAKEKVGSEPTPGDYVKLAEAYRRMRDKDMVDREVQALKERVSRIGSAMATPISAKRKRIMRKSVSPPSTLRIRLSTAGSPMKSGELHGRGQAKVKFVKLKDEKREDFRGRVSTELSKLRKRDIERLCCDEGLEYVTIRASAAEIADIYADRAFRKKNVLPAVENADVPESSEDRVAPEDQDDHNKAEENDEDDAVIDC
;
A
#
# COMPACT_ATOMS: atom_id res chain seq x y z
N MET A 1 -27.26 -51.54 -35.22
CA MET A 1 -25.85 -51.14 -35.12
C MET A 1 -25.75 -49.85 -34.31
N GLN A 2 -25.37 -49.95 -33.03
CA GLN A 2 -25.34 -48.81 -32.11
C GLN A 2 -23.89 -48.32 -32.03
N ARG A 3 -23.63 -47.12 -32.56
CA ARG A 3 -22.29 -46.50 -32.52
C ARG A 3 -22.10 -45.83 -31.18
N HIS A 4 -21.27 -46.42 -30.31
CA HIS A 4 -20.81 -45.75 -29.11
C HIS A 4 -19.84 -44.63 -29.50
N SER A 5 -20.26 -43.39 -29.30
CA SER A 5 -19.40 -42.22 -29.44
C SER A 5 -18.47 -42.16 -28.23
N SER A 6 -17.18 -42.41 -28.46
CA SER A 6 -16.11 -42.31 -27.47
C SER A 6 -16.01 -40.87 -27.01
N ARG A 7 -16.44 -40.61 -25.77
CA ARG A 7 -16.29 -39.30 -25.13
C ARG A 7 -14.79 -39.06 -24.90
N PRO A 8 -14.20 -37.97 -25.43
CA PRO A 8 -12.78 -37.67 -25.19
C PRO A 8 -12.53 -37.52 -23.69
N ASN A 9 -11.44 -38.12 -23.23
CA ASN A 9 -11.06 -38.14 -21.82
C ASN A 9 -10.78 -36.70 -21.34
N PRO A 10 -11.51 -36.17 -20.34
CA PRO A 10 -11.28 -34.84 -19.80
C PRO A 10 -9.84 -34.55 -19.30
N PRO A 11 -9.06 -35.51 -18.75
CA PRO A 11 -7.71 -35.19 -18.27
C PRO A 11 -6.73 -34.78 -19.39
N ASP A 12 -6.93 -35.25 -20.62
CA ASP A 12 -6.03 -34.91 -21.74
C ASP A 12 -6.23 -33.46 -22.20
N GLN A 13 -7.46 -32.95 -22.09
CA GLN A 13 -7.78 -31.56 -22.39
C GLN A 13 -7.20 -30.59 -21.34
N GLU A 14 -7.25 -30.97 -20.07
CA GLU A 14 -6.63 -30.18 -18.99
C GLU A 14 -5.11 -30.16 -19.13
N LEU A 15 -4.50 -31.31 -19.45
CA LEU A 15 -3.06 -31.40 -19.67
C LEU A 15 -2.58 -30.56 -20.85
N THR A 16 -3.33 -30.52 -21.94
CA THR A 16 -3.00 -29.70 -23.12
C THR A 16 -3.14 -28.21 -22.81
N THR A 17 -4.18 -27.80 -22.09
CA THR A 17 -4.35 -26.42 -21.63
C THR A 17 -3.19 -25.99 -20.74
N LEU A 18 -2.82 -26.82 -19.76
CA LEU A 18 -1.72 -26.52 -18.83
C LEU A 18 -0.36 -26.43 -19.55
N LYS A 19 -0.15 -27.22 -20.60
CA LYS A 19 1.06 -27.12 -21.45
C LYS A 19 1.13 -25.80 -22.21
N MET A 20 0.01 -25.31 -22.74
CA MET A 20 -0.04 -24.01 -23.43
C MET A 20 0.21 -22.86 -22.46
N ASP A 21 -0.43 -22.88 -21.28
CA ASP A 21 -0.24 -21.86 -20.24
C ASP A 21 1.22 -21.82 -19.76
N ASN A 22 1.84 -22.99 -19.58
CA ASN A 22 3.25 -23.07 -19.21
C ASN A 22 4.17 -22.49 -20.29
N GLN A 23 3.89 -22.75 -21.58
CA GLN A 23 4.64 -22.13 -22.68
C GLN A 23 4.49 -20.61 -22.71
N HIS A 24 3.28 -20.10 -22.47
CA HIS A 24 3.03 -18.66 -22.38
C HIS A 24 3.84 -18.02 -21.24
N LEU A 25 3.79 -18.62 -20.04
CA LEU A 25 4.57 -18.16 -18.89
C LEU A 25 6.08 -18.15 -19.16
N ILE A 26 6.61 -19.16 -19.86
CA ILE A 26 8.02 -19.18 -20.27
C ILE A 26 8.34 -18.00 -21.18
N GLN A 27 7.47 -17.71 -22.16
CA GLN A 27 7.66 -16.56 -23.06
C GLN A 27 7.60 -15.22 -22.31
N ASP A 28 6.65 -15.06 -21.38
CA ASP A 28 6.52 -13.86 -20.55
C ASP A 28 7.78 -13.62 -19.70
N VAL A 29 8.31 -14.68 -19.07
CA VAL A 29 9.54 -14.59 -18.26
C VAL A 29 10.75 -14.21 -19.12
N ILE A 30 10.86 -14.75 -20.34
CA ILE A 30 11.92 -14.38 -21.28
C ILE A 30 11.80 -12.91 -21.69
N SER A 31 10.59 -12.45 -22.03
CA SER A 31 10.33 -11.05 -22.41
C SER A 31 10.64 -10.10 -21.27
N LEU A 32 10.21 -10.42 -20.05
CA LEU A 32 10.46 -9.60 -18.87
C LEU A 32 11.97 -9.50 -18.58
N LYS A 33 12.71 -10.61 -18.72
CA LYS A 33 14.17 -10.60 -18.56
C LYS A 33 14.86 -9.70 -19.59
N GLN A 34 14.36 -9.67 -20.83
CA GLN A 34 14.88 -8.76 -21.87
C GLN A 34 14.62 -7.30 -21.51
N GLN A 35 13.38 -6.96 -21.11
CA GLN A 35 13.02 -5.59 -20.71
C GLN A 35 13.84 -5.12 -19.50
N VAL A 36 14.05 -5.98 -18.49
CA VAL A 36 14.90 -5.65 -17.34
C VAL A 36 16.36 -5.47 -17.78
N SER A 37 16.86 -6.30 -18.70
CA SER A 37 18.22 -6.13 -19.24
C SER A 37 18.39 -4.81 -19.99
N GLU A 38 17.39 -4.39 -20.76
CA GLU A 38 17.37 -3.10 -21.45
C GLU A 38 17.30 -1.93 -20.46
N LEU A 39 16.43 -2.01 -19.47
CA LEU A 39 16.32 -1.00 -18.42
C LEU A 39 17.64 -0.86 -17.65
N VAL A 40 18.29 -1.96 -17.30
CA VAL A 40 19.63 -1.95 -16.66
C VAL A 40 20.66 -1.29 -17.56
N LYS A 41 20.62 -1.49 -18.89
CA LYS A 41 21.52 -0.79 -19.83
C LYS A 41 21.25 0.71 -19.87
N VAL A 42 19.98 1.15 -19.83
CA VAL A 42 19.60 2.56 -19.80
C VAL A 42 20.04 3.22 -18.49
N VAL A 43 19.81 2.56 -17.34
CA VAL A 43 20.17 3.09 -16.01
C VAL A 43 21.69 3.10 -15.80
N LYS A 44 22.42 2.13 -16.39
CA LYS A 44 23.88 2.05 -16.28
C LYS A 44 24.61 2.86 -17.35
N ALA A 45 23.89 3.48 -18.30
CA ALA A 45 24.49 4.50 -19.15
C ALA A 45 24.88 5.70 -18.25
N PRO A 46 26.16 6.06 -18.18
CA PRO A 46 26.62 7.11 -17.28
C PRO A 46 25.94 8.42 -17.67
N ILE A 47 25.29 9.04 -16.68
CA ILE A 47 24.79 10.42 -16.71
C ILE A 47 26.00 11.33 -16.91
N GLN A 48 26.45 11.46 -18.16
CA GLN A 48 27.37 12.49 -18.61
C GLN A 48 26.54 13.64 -19.20
N ALA A 49 25.71 14.28 -18.38
CA ALA A 49 25.26 15.64 -18.66
C ALA A 49 24.66 16.24 -17.39
N ALA A 50 25.31 17.31 -16.93
CA ALA A 50 24.79 18.33 -16.02
C ALA A 50 24.34 17.86 -14.63
N THR A 51 25.27 17.87 -13.67
CA THR A 51 25.33 18.93 -12.64
C THR A 51 26.43 18.60 -11.64
N ALA A 52 27.12 19.66 -11.23
CA ALA A 52 28.27 19.63 -10.36
C ALA A 52 27.94 19.07 -8.97
N CYS A 53 28.54 17.93 -8.62
CA CYS A 53 29.12 17.73 -7.29
C CYS A 53 30.16 16.61 -7.37
N GLN A 54 31.42 17.02 -7.33
CA GLN A 54 32.57 16.14 -7.34
C GLN A 54 32.72 15.48 -5.96
N THR A 55 32.58 14.16 -5.87
CA THR A 55 33.38 13.37 -4.92
C THR A 55 34.18 12.35 -5.70
N LYS A 56 35.40 12.75 -6.03
CA LYS A 56 36.41 11.95 -6.72
C LYS A 56 36.80 10.75 -5.86
N ALA A 57 36.25 9.57 -6.15
CA ALA A 57 36.83 8.31 -5.68
C ALA A 57 38.09 8.02 -6.50
N LYS A 58 39.22 8.49 -6.00
CA LYS A 58 40.55 8.24 -6.54
C LYS A 58 40.94 6.83 -6.14
N GLU A 59 40.96 5.91 -7.10
CA GLU A 59 41.49 4.55 -6.96
C GLU A 59 42.98 4.64 -6.59
N LYS A 60 43.26 4.52 -5.28
CA LYS A 60 44.62 4.56 -4.72
C LYS A 60 45.11 3.12 -4.59
N VAL A 61 46.10 2.81 -5.41
CA VAL A 61 47.00 1.66 -5.30
C VAL A 61 47.46 1.48 -3.85
N GLY A 62 47.15 0.32 -3.27
CA GLY A 62 47.83 -0.32 -2.13
C GLY A 62 48.29 0.58 -0.98
N SER A 63 47.39 1.35 -0.36
CA SER A 63 47.68 1.94 0.95
C SER A 63 47.61 0.83 2.00
N GLU A 64 48.68 0.66 2.78
CA GLU A 64 48.62 -0.16 4.00
C GLU A 64 47.48 0.35 4.89
N PRO A 65 46.62 -0.54 5.44
CA PRO A 65 45.49 -0.12 6.24
C PRO A 65 45.98 0.62 7.49
N THR A 66 45.52 1.86 7.66
CA THR A 66 45.83 2.67 8.84
C THR A 66 45.02 2.16 10.04
N PRO A 67 45.46 2.30 11.30
CA PRO A 67 44.66 1.91 12.47
C PRO A 67 43.20 2.40 12.45
N GLY A 68 42.95 3.61 11.93
CA GLY A 68 41.58 4.14 11.75
C GLY A 68 40.73 3.38 10.72
N ASP A 69 41.35 2.71 9.75
CA ASP A 69 40.62 1.89 8.77
C ASP A 69 40.07 0.62 9.41
N TYR A 70 40.77 0.04 10.39
CA TYR A 70 40.26 -1.10 11.16
C TYR A 70 39.07 -0.73 12.05
N VAL A 71 39.04 0.49 12.61
CA VAL A 71 37.89 0.99 13.38
C VAL A 71 36.67 1.14 12.47
N LYS A 72 36.84 1.73 11.28
CA LYS A 72 35.78 1.86 10.27
C LYS A 72 35.27 0.49 9.80
N LEU A 73 36.18 -0.47 9.61
CA LEU A 73 35.83 -1.84 9.26
C LEU A 73 35.00 -2.50 10.37
N ALA A 74 35.40 -2.36 11.63
CA ALA A 74 34.66 -2.90 12.78
C ALA A 74 33.26 -2.28 12.94
N GLU A 75 33.11 -0.97 12.71
CA GLU A 75 31.79 -0.33 12.65
C GLU A 75 30.93 -0.84 11.49
N ALA A 76 31.51 -1.01 10.30
CA ALA A 76 30.80 -1.56 9.15
C ALA A 76 30.28 -2.98 9.43
N TYR A 77 31.09 -3.83 10.08
CA TYR A 77 30.66 -5.15 10.53
C TYR A 77 29.54 -5.10 11.57
N ARG A 78 29.59 -4.18 12.54
CA ARG A 78 28.48 -3.98 13.51
C ARG A 78 27.19 -3.59 12.80
N ARG A 79 27.23 -2.57 11.94
CA ARG A 79 26.06 -2.11 11.17
C ARG A 79 25.46 -3.21 10.30
N MET A 80 26.29 -4.06 9.68
CA MET A 80 25.80 -5.19 8.90
C MET A 80 25.13 -6.25 9.76
N ARG A 81 25.69 -6.57 10.93
CA ARG A 81 25.16 -7.59 11.83
C ARG A 81 23.80 -7.17 12.40
N ASP A 82 23.66 -5.90 12.77
CA ASP A 82 22.40 -5.36 13.29
C ASP A 82 21.33 -5.32 12.20
N LYS A 83 21.71 -4.96 10.97
CA LYS A 83 20.80 -4.94 9.83
C LYS A 83 20.21 -6.31 9.52
N ASP A 84 21.03 -7.37 9.46
CA ASP A 84 20.54 -8.74 9.20
C ASP A 84 19.60 -9.24 10.31
N MET A 85 19.84 -8.80 11.55
CA MET A 85 18.99 -9.13 12.69
C MET A 85 17.63 -8.43 12.58
N VAL A 86 17.63 -7.13 12.29
CA VAL A 86 16.41 -6.34 12.06
C VAL A 86 15.61 -6.91 10.88
N ASP A 87 16.26 -7.25 9.77
CA ASP A 87 15.59 -7.83 8.60
C ASP A 87 14.93 -9.18 8.91
N ARG A 88 15.57 -10.04 9.74
CA ARG A 88 14.96 -11.28 10.22
C ARG A 88 13.75 -11.03 11.13
N GLU A 89 13.83 -10.08 12.06
CA GLU A 89 12.73 -9.76 12.96
C GLU A 89 11.53 -9.20 12.19
N VAL A 90 11.77 -8.31 11.23
CA VAL A 90 10.75 -7.77 10.33
C VAL A 90 10.08 -8.89 9.52
N GLN A 91 10.86 -9.84 9.00
CA GLN A 91 10.32 -10.98 8.25
C GLN A 91 9.48 -11.91 9.15
N ALA A 92 9.96 -12.22 10.35
CA ALA A 92 9.22 -13.04 11.32
C ALA A 92 7.89 -12.37 11.73
N LEU A 93 7.90 -11.05 11.92
CA LEU A 93 6.71 -10.26 12.22
C LEU A 93 5.72 -10.27 11.06
N LYS A 94 6.20 -10.10 9.82
CA LYS A 94 5.40 -10.16 8.59
C LYS A 94 4.74 -11.53 8.41
N GLU A 95 5.46 -12.63 8.65
CA GLU A 95 4.88 -13.98 8.61
C GLU A 95 3.81 -14.18 9.69
N ARG A 96 4.03 -13.65 10.90
CA ARG A 96 3.05 -13.72 11.99
C ARG A 96 1.77 -12.97 11.65
N VAL A 97 1.89 -11.75 11.13
CA VAL A 97 0.74 -10.94 10.68
C VAL A 97 0.01 -11.64 9.52
N SER A 98 0.74 -12.20 8.55
CA SER A 98 0.15 -12.96 7.45
C SER A 98 -0.62 -14.20 7.94
N ARG A 99 -0.06 -14.93 8.92
CA ARG A 99 -0.75 -16.06 9.57
C ARG A 99 -2.02 -15.63 10.31
N ILE A 100 -1.99 -14.51 11.04
CA ILE A 100 -3.18 -13.98 11.73
C ILE A 100 -4.25 -13.55 10.70
N GLY A 101 -3.86 -12.80 9.67
CA GLY A 101 -4.78 -12.34 8.62
C GLY A 101 -5.42 -13.51 7.86
N SER A 102 -4.67 -14.58 7.62
CA SER A 102 -5.16 -15.79 6.94
C SER A 102 -6.04 -16.66 7.85
N ALA A 103 -5.73 -16.74 9.15
CA ALA A 103 -6.49 -17.51 10.13
C ALA A 103 -7.84 -16.85 10.51
N MET A 104 -8.00 -15.54 10.30
CA MET A 104 -9.27 -14.85 10.52
C MET A 104 -10.31 -15.07 9.40
N ALA A 105 -9.93 -15.67 8.28
CA ALA A 105 -10.85 -15.96 7.17
C ALA A 105 -11.63 -17.28 7.32
N THR A 106 -11.29 -18.12 8.30
CA THR A 106 -12.03 -19.35 8.62
C THR A 106 -12.81 -19.20 9.92
N PRO A 107 -14.14 -19.43 9.94
CA PRO A 107 -14.89 -19.37 11.18
C PRO A 107 -14.39 -20.49 12.10
N ILE A 108 -13.86 -20.10 13.27
CA ILE A 108 -13.58 -20.98 14.41
C ILE A 108 -14.93 -21.42 15.01
N SER A 109 -15.74 -22.12 14.20
CA SER A 109 -17.02 -22.71 14.60
C SER A 109 -17.00 -24.22 14.38
N ALA A 110 -15.83 -24.85 14.44
CA ALA A 110 -15.68 -26.30 14.57
C ALA A 110 -15.72 -26.68 16.06
N LYS A 111 -16.92 -26.54 16.63
CA LYS A 111 -17.50 -27.36 17.70
C LYS A 111 -16.51 -28.14 18.58
N ARG A 112 -16.21 -27.56 19.74
CA ARG A 112 -16.15 -28.31 21.01
C ARG A 112 -17.45 -29.11 21.15
N LYS A 113 -17.45 -30.39 20.76
CA LYS A 113 -18.46 -31.37 21.22
C LYS A 113 -17.74 -32.57 21.83
N ARG A 114 -17.50 -32.41 23.13
CA ARG A 114 -17.89 -33.37 24.18
C ARG A 114 -17.65 -34.85 23.87
N ILE A 115 -16.56 -35.35 24.45
CA ILE A 115 -16.36 -36.70 24.99
C ILE A 115 -17.70 -37.34 25.41
N MET A 116 -18.00 -38.55 24.91
CA MET A 116 -18.51 -39.72 25.68
C MET A 116 -19.28 -40.73 24.79
N ARG A 117 -18.88 -42.00 24.95
CA ARG A 117 -19.64 -43.26 24.77
C ARG A 117 -19.57 -43.99 23.41
N LYS A 118 -18.65 -44.97 23.40
CA LYS A 118 -18.84 -46.38 22.98
C LYS A 118 -20.21 -46.68 22.33
N SER A 119 -20.23 -47.02 21.04
CA SER A 119 -21.09 -48.08 20.51
C SER A 119 -20.69 -48.44 19.08
N VAL A 120 -20.61 -49.75 18.89
CA VAL A 120 -20.28 -50.48 17.68
C VAL A 120 -21.47 -50.43 16.73
N SER A 121 -21.31 -49.85 15.54
CA SER A 121 -22.00 -50.33 14.32
C SER A 121 -21.35 -49.73 13.07
N PRO A 122 -21.26 -50.47 11.96
CA PRO A 122 -20.70 -49.99 10.71
C PRO A 122 -21.74 -49.13 9.97
N PRO A 123 -21.37 -47.96 9.40
CA PRO A 123 -22.32 -47.16 8.66
C PRO A 123 -22.62 -47.83 7.32
N SER A 124 -23.81 -48.43 7.29
CA SER A 124 -24.57 -48.80 6.10
C SER A 124 -24.58 -47.67 5.06
N THR A 125 -24.41 -48.11 3.81
CA THR A 125 -24.59 -47.41 2.54
C THR A 125 -25.64 -46.29 2.57
N LEU A 126 -25.19 -45.06 2.82
CA LEU A 126 -25.94 -43.87 2.45
C LEU A 126 -25.37 -43.32 1.15
N ARG A 127 -26.11 -43.61 0.08
CA ARG A 127 -26.02 -43.02 -1.26
C ARG A 127 -26.30 -41.51 -1.13
N ILE A 128 -25.30 -40.75 -0.68
CA ILE A 128 -25.38 -39.29 -0.65
C ILE A 128 -25.29 -38.84 -2.12
N ARG A 129 -26.46 -38.58 -2.70
CA ARG A 129 -26.59 -37.68 -3.85
C ARG A 129 -26.02 -36.34 -3.39
N LEU A 130 -24.75 -36.09 -3.71
CA LEU A 130 -24.15 -34.76 -3.66
C LEU A 130 -24.84 -33.92 -4.72
N SER A 131 -26.01 -33.38 -4.38
CA SER A 131 -26.49 -32.16 -5.01
C SER A 131 -25.39 -31.13 -4.80
N THR A 132 -24.84 -30.70 -5.92
CA THR A 132 -24.02 -29.51 -6.12
C THR A 132 -24.56 -28.34 -5.30
N ALA A 133 -24.10 -28.23 -4.05
CA ALA A 133 -24.13 -26.99 -3.30
C ALA A 133 -23.12 -26.08 -3.99
N GLY A 134 -23.65 -25.22 -4.86
CA GLY A 134 -22.88 -24.21 -5.56
C GLY A 134 -22.03 -23.43 -4.56
N SER A 135 -20.73 -23.50 -4.78
CA SER A 135 -19.80 -22.47 -4.35
C SER A 135 -20.41 -21.10 -4.72
N PRO A 136 -20.49 -20.13 -3.79
CA PRO A 136 -20.82 -18.76 -4.14
C PRO A 136 -19.60 -18.10 -4.79
N MET A 137 -19.13 -18.65 -5.92
CA MET A 137 -18.35 -17.90 -6.90
C MET A 137 -19.33 -17.32 -7.92
N LYS A 138 -20.02 -16.27 -7.48
CA LYS A 138 -20.57 -15.27 -8.39
C LYS A 138 -20.80 -14.01 -7.58
N SER A 139 -19.76 -13.18 -7.48
CA SER A 139 -19.97 -11.74 -7.51
C SER A 139 -20.59 -11.44 -8.88
N GLY A 140 -21.89 -11.67 -8.96
CA GLY A 140 -22.72 -11.27 -10.06
C GLY A 140 -22.57 -9.76 -10.17
N GLU A 141 -21.82 -9.38 -11.20
CA GLU A 141 -21.76 -8.06 -11.79
C GLU A 141 -23.17 -7.69 -12.27
N LEU A 142 -24.05 -7.34 -11.32
CA LEU A 142 -25.25 -6.57 -11.56
C LEU A 142 -24.79 -5.11 -11.71
N HIS A 143 -24.26 -4.81 -12.91
CA HIS A 143 -24.15 -3.45 -13.42
C HIS A 143 -25.55 -2.90 -13.59
N GLY A 144 -26.11 -2.33 -12.54
CA GLY A 144 -27.47 -1.81 -12.60
C GLY A 144 -27.88 -1.07 -11.34
N ARG A 145 -27.62 0.24 -11.30
CA ARG A 145 -28.32 1.23 -10.47
C ARG A 145 -28.21 1.09 -8.95
N GLY A 146 -27.01 0.86 -8.45
CA GLY A 146 -26.75 0.95 -7.01
C GLY A 146 -25.35 1.48 -6.73
N GLN A 147 -24.87 2.47 -7.48
CA GLN A 147 -23.61 3.10 -7.11
C GLN A 147 -23.81 3.84 -5.80
N ALA A 148 -23.30 3.25 -4.73
CA ALA A 148 -23.30 3.84 -3.41
C ALA A 148 -22.60 5.20 -3.51
N LYS A 149 -23.36 6.28 -3.38
CA LYS A 149 -22.82 7.63 -3.24
C LYS A 149 -22.00 7.63 -1.96
N VAL A 150 -20.69 7.48 -2.10
CA VAL A 150 -19.76 7.45 -0.96
C VAL A 150 -19.79 8.84 -0.33
N LYS A 151 -20.30 8.93 0.91
CA LYS A 151 -20.32 10.18 1.68
C LYS A 151 -19.25 10.07 2.76
N PHE A 152 -18.28 10.96 2.72
CA PHE A 152 -17.27 11.07 3.75
C PHE A 152 -17.76 12.06 4.82
N VAL A 153 -18.02 11.56 6.02
CA VAL A 153 -18.41 12.38 7.17
C VAL A 153 -17.17 12.69 8.00
N LYS A 154 -17.02 13.96 8.38
CA LYS A 154 -15.97 14.44 9.27
C LYS A 154 -16.26 14.01 10.71
N LEU A 155 -15.27 13.44 11.39
CA LEU A 155 -15.34 13.11 12.81
C LEU A 155 -15.05 14.36 13.68
N LYS A 156 -15.61 14.42 14.91
CA LYS A 156 -15.60 15.64 15.74
C LYS A 156 -14.22 16.18 16.11
N ASP A 157 -13.20 15.32 16.21
CA ASP A 157 -11.84 15.67 16.64
C ASP A 157 -10.78 15.32 15.59
N GLU A 158 -11.19 15.11 14.35
CA GLU A 158 -10.30 14.71 13.25
C GLU A 158 -9.65 15.94 12.63
N LYS A 159 -8.31 15.93 12.51
CA LYS A 159 -7.55 16.97 11.81
C LYS A 159 -7.80 16.88 10.30
N ARG A 160 -7.52 17.96 9.58
CA ARG A 160 -7.73 18.03 8.13
C ARG A 160 -6.92 16.96 7.40
N GLU A 161 -5.67 16.77 7.82
CA GLU A 161 -4.71 15.82 7.24
C GLU A 161 -5.16 14.38 7.47
N ASP A 162 -5.66 14.06 8.66
CA ASP A 162 -6.17 12.73 9.02
C ASP A 162 -7.41 12.38 8.19
N PHE A 163 -8.35 13.33 8.07
CA PHE A 163 -9.53 13.17 7.22
C PHE A 163 -9.13 12.96 5.76
N ARG A 164 -8.23 13.79 5.22
CA ARG A 164 -7.73 13.64 3.85
C ARG A 164 -7.09 12.26 3.63
N GLY A 165 -6.21 11.82 4.54
CA GLY A 165 -5.54 10.54 4.44
C GLY A 165 -6.52 9.35 4.43
N ARG A 166 -7.55 9.42 5.28
CA ARG A 166 -8.62 8.41 5.33
C ARG A 166 -9.43 8.38 4.03
N VAL A 167 -9.86 9.54 3.53
CA VAL A 167 -10.60 9.65 2.27
C VAL A 167 -9.77 9.11 1.10
N SER A 168 -8.51 9.52 0.98
CA SER A 168 -7.59 9.04 -0.08
C SER A 168 -7.40 7.52 -0.04
N THR A 169 -7.30 6.93 1.15
CA THR A 169 -7.16 5.48 1.33
C THR A 169 -8.42 4.73 0.91
N GLU A 170 -9.61 5.24 1.24
CA GLU A 170 -10.89 4.64 0.82
C GLU A 170 -11.11 4.79 -0.70
N LEU A 171 -10.81 5.96 -1.26
CA LEU A 171 -10.88 6.18 -2.71
C LEU A 171 -9.90 5.26 -3.47
N SER A 172 -8.71 5.01 -2.93
CA SER A 172 -7.73 4.10 -3.54
C SER A 172 -8.20 2.65 -3.64
N LYS A 173 -9.27 2.25 -2.92
CA LYS A 173 -9.89 0.92 -2.99
C LYS A 173 -10.96 0.84 -4.09
N LEU A 174 -11.41 1.97 -4.63
CA LEU A 174 -12.43 2.01 -5.67
C LEU A 174 -11.88 1.53 -7.01
N ARG A 175 -12.79 1.06 -7.88
CA ARG A 175 -12.42 0.68 -9.25
C ARG A 175 -12.12 1.94 -10.06
N LYS A 176 -11.25 1.81 -11.08
CA LYS A 176 -10.90 2.89 -12.01
C LYS A 176 -12.13 3.65 -12.54
N ARG A 177 -13.18 2.93 -12.97
CA ARG A 177 -14.42 3.51 -13.49
C ARG A 177 -15.17 4.41 -12.49
N ASP A 178 -15.04 4.14 -11.19
CA ASP A 178 -15.67 4.95 -10.15
C ASP A 178 -14.85 6.21 -9.86
N ILE A 179 -13.51 6.11 -9.89
CA ILE A 179 -12.62 7.27 -9.74
C ILE A 179 -12.73 8.22 -10.93
N GLU A 180 -12.74 7.72 -12.17
CA GLU A 180 -12.93 8.55 -13.37
C GLU A 180 -14.25 9.32 -13.30
N ARG A 181 -15.32 8.70 -12.78
CA ARG A 181 -16.60 9.36 -12.58
C ARG A 181 -16.52 10.47 -11.55
N LEU A 182 -15.89 10.22 -10.41
CA LEU A 182 -15.68 11.25 -9.39
C LEU A 182 -14.80 12.39 -9.92
N CYS A 183 -13.79 12.11 -10.76
CA CYS A 183 -13.02 13.13 -11.45
C CYS A 183 -13.93 13.99 -12.35
N CYS A 184 -14.78 13.37 -13.17
CA CYS A 184 -15.74 14.10 -14.01
C CYS A 184 -16.72 14.96 -13.19
N ASP A 185 -17.23 14.44 -12.08
CA ASP A 185 -18.17 15.15 -11.19
C ASP A 185 -17.51 16.39 -10.55
N GLU A 186 -16.20 16.31 -10.27
CA GLU A 186 -15.41 17.41 -9.67
C GLU A 186 -14.73 18.32 -10.71
N GLY A 187 -14.78 17.97 -12.00
CA GLY A 187 -14.10 18.70 -13.07
C GLY A 187 -12.58 18.51 -13.11
N LEU A 188 -12.08 17.38 -12.61
CA LEU A 188 -10.67 16.99 -12.63
C LEU A 188 -10.34 16.08 -13.82
N GLU A 189 -9.10 16.15 -14.29
CA GLU A 189 -8.56 15.19 -15.25
C GLU A 189 -8.12 13.90 -14.53
N TYR A 190 -8.46 12.75 -15.10
CA TYR A 190 -7.99 11.47 -14.56
C TYR A 190 -6.52 11.24 -14.94
N VAL A 191 -5.68 10.94 -13.95
CA VAL A 191 -4.24 10.64 -14.17
C VAL A 191 -3.92 9.20 -13.75
N THR A 192 -3.91 8.94 -12.44
CA THR A 192 -3.77 7.60 -11.87
C THR A 192 -4.71 7.49 -10.67
N ILE A 193 -5.09 6.25 -10.30
CA ILE A 193 -5.99 6.02 -9.16
C ILE A 193 -5.49 6.74 -7.90
N ARG A 194 -4.19 6.65 -7.59
CA ARG A 194 -3.61 7.27 -6.38
C ARG A 194 -3.56 8.79 -6.46
N ALA A 195 -3.12 9.36 -7.60
CA ALA A 195 -3.03 10.81 -7.76
C ALA A 195 -4.43 11.45 -7.75
N SER A 196 -5.35 10.93 -8.55
CA SER A 196 -6.72 11.42 -8.60
C SER A 196 -7.47 11.22 -7.28
N ALA A 197 -7.24 10.12 -6.56
CA ALA A 197 -7.81 9.93 -5.21
C ALA A 197 -7.28 10.96 -4.20
N ALA A 198 -6.01 11.37 -4.30
CA ALA A 198 -5.45 12.40 -3.43
C ALA A 198 -6.08 13.77 -3.72
N GLU A 199 -6.18 14.17 -4.99
CA GLU A 199 -6.80 15.44 -5.39
C GLU A 199 -8.28 15.52 -5.01
N ILE A 200 -9.04 14.43 -5.23
CA ILE A 200 -10.44 14.35 -4.79
C ILE A 200 -10.49 14.45 -3.26
N ALA A 201 -9.60 13.79 -2.52
CA ALA A 201 -9.56 13.87 -1.06
C ALA A 201 -9.28 15.30 -0.56
N ASP A 202 -8.43 16.06 -1.23
CA ASP A 202 -8.19 17.48 -0.92
C ASP A 202 -9.47 18.31 -1.09
N ILE A 203 -10.21 18.15 -2.20
CA ILE A 203 -11.49 18.85 -2.42
C ILE A 203 -12.52 18.50 -1.34
N TYR A 204 -12.62 17.22 -0.98
CA TYR A 204 -13.53 16.79 0.08
C TYR A 204 -13.12 17.34 1.46
N ALA A 205 -11.82 17.38 1.75
CA ALA A 205 -11.29 17.99 2.96
C ALA A 205 -11.61 19.49 2.98
N ASP A 206 -11.44 20.20 1.86
CA ASP A 206 -11.78 21.61 1.75
C ASP A 206 -13.26 21.87 1.96
N ARG A 207 -14.14 21.01 1.44
CA ARG A 207 -15.59 21.13 1.68
C ARG A 207 -15.99 20.83 3.12
N ALA A 208 -15.36 19.84 3.75
CA ALA A 208 -15.67 19.44 5.12
C ALA A 208 -15.07 20.39 6.17
N PHE A 209 -13.94 21.04 5.86
CA PHE A 209 -13.20 21.93 6.75
C PHE A 209 -13.25 23.40 6.34
N ARG A 210 -13.84 23.77 5.19
CA ARG A 210 -14.31 25.14 4.99
C ARG A 210 -15.27 25.43 6.13
N LYS A 211 -14.75 26.10 7.15
CA LYS A 211 -15.55 26.98 8.00
C LYS A 211 -16.41 27.71 7.00
N LYS A 212 -17.73 27.53 7.06
CA LYS A 212 -18.64 28.46 6.42
C LYS A 212 -18.20 29.80 6.99
N ASN A 213 -17.37 30.53 6.25
CA ASN A 213 -17.37 31.96 6.28
C ASN A 213 -18.77 32.27 5.78
N VAL A 214 -19.72 32.17 6.71
CA VAL A 214 -21.01 32.81 6.64
C VAL A 214 -20.61 34.21 6.23
N LEU A 215 -20.83 34.55 4.95
CA LEU A 215 -20.87 35.93 4.53
C LEU A 215 -21.66 36.61 5.64
N PRO A 216 -21.06 37.54 6.42
CA PRO A 216 -21.83 38.27 7.40
C PRO A 216 -23.05 38.74 6.65
N ALA A 217 -24.22 38.27 7.09
CA ALA A 217 -25.47 38.63 6.47
C ALA A 217 -25.41 40.14 6.35
N VAL A 218 -25.45 40.63 5.11
CA VAL A 218 -25.56 42.06 4.83
C VAL A 218 -26.98 42.42 5.28
N GLU A 219 -27.17 42.51 6.60
CA GLU A 219 -28.20 43.32 7.18
C GLU A 219 -27.72 44.75 7.01
N ASN A 220 -28.28 45.35 5.97
CA ASN A 220 -28.29 46.78 5.72
C ASN A 220 -28.45 47.56 7.03
N ALA A 221 -27.42 48.31 7.40
CA ALA A 221 -27.57 49.53 8.17
C ALA A 221 -26.43 50.47 7.79
N ASP A 222 -26.74 51.41 6.89
CA ASP A 222 -26.00 52.64 6.70
C ASP A 222 -25.64 53.27 8.06
N VAL A 223 -24.35 53.27 8.42
CA VAL A 223 -23.80 54.23 9.38
C VAL A 223 -22.44 54.69 8.85
N PRO A 224 -22.29 55.97 8.51
CA PRO A 224 -21.03 56.52 8.01
C PRO A 224 -20.07 56.85 9.16
N GLU A 225 -18.79 56.70 8.83
CA GLU A 225 -17.60 57.42 9.33
C GLU A 225 -17.49 57.75 10.84
N SER A 226 -16.49 57.15 11.48
CA SER A 226 -15.62 57.89 12.40
C SER A 226 -14.27 57.19 12.54
N SER A 227 -13.30 57.71 11.80
CA SER A 227 -11.88 57.95 12.17
C SER A 227 -11.16 57.13 13.25
N GLU A 228 -9.94 56.74 12.87
CA GLU A 228 -8.72 56.66 13.72
C GLU A 228 -8.67 55.59 14.81
N ASP A 229 -7.77 54.60 14.67
CA ASP A 229 -6.44 54.72 15.28
C ASP A 229 -5.53 53.53 14.88
N ARG A 230 -4.25 53.82 14.72
CA ARG A 230 -3.14 52.91 14.41
C ARG A 230 -2.83 52.02 15.61
N VAL A 231 -2.54 50.73 15.40
CA VAL A 231 -1.39 50.07 16.05
C VAL A 231 -0.89 48.95 15.13
N ALA A 232 0.33 49.10 14.62
CA ALA A 232 1.16 47.99 14.16
C ALA A 232 1.86 47.37 15.38
N PRO A 233 2.04 46.04 15.41
CA PRO A 233 3.31 45.48 15.88
C PRO A 233 3.80 44.41 14.88
N GLU A 234 4.97 44.60 14.28
CA GLU A 234 6.29 44.23 14.81
C GLU A 234 6.52 42.71 14.86
N ASP A 235 7.41 42.27 13.97
CA ASP A 235 8.52 41.35 14.17
C ASP A 235 8.37 40.33 15.32
N GLN A 236 8.34 39.04 14.95
CA GLN A 236 8.72 37.96 15.85
C GLN A 236 9.56 36.90 15.12
N ASP A 237 10.86 37.12 15.24
CA ASP A 237 11.87 36.19 15.75
C ASP A 237 12.12 34.87 15.02
N ASP A 238 13.24 34.90 14.29
CA ASP A 238 14.24 33.85 14.22
C ASP A 238 14.42 33.10 15.55
N HIS A 239 14.00 31.84 15.60
CA HIS A 239 14.57 30.86 16.52
C HIS A 239 15.22 29.71 15.78
N ASN A 240 16.50 29.96 15.48
CA ASN A 240 17.62 29.04 15.59
C ASN A 240 17.33 27.88 16.57
N LYS A 241 17.37 26.64 16.08
CA LYS A 241 17.63 25.48 16.94
C LYS A 241 18.63 24.55 16.26
N ALA A 242 19.90 24.89 16.45
CA ALA A 242 20.95 23.89 16.46
C ALA A 242 20.70 22.99 17.67
N GLU A 243 20.34 21.72 17.43
CA GLU A 243 20.59 20.67 18.41
C GLU A 243 21.87 19.95 17.99
N GLU A 244 22.95 20.56 18.42
CA GLU A 244 24.14 19.88 18.94
C GLU A 244 23.68 19.04 20.15
N ASN A 245 23.90 17.74 20.12
CA ASN A 245 23.84 16.87 21.30
C ASN A 245 24.84 15.74 21.10
N ASP A 246 26.04 16.04 21.59
CA ASP A 246 26.79 15.28 22.58
C ASP A 246 27.11 13.80 22.31
N GLU A 247 28.40 13.63 22.05
CA GLU A 247 29.21 12.45 22.28
C GLU A 247 29.13 12.03 23.76
N ASP A 248 28.41 10.95 24.06
CA ASP A 248 28.59 10.23 25.32
C ASP A 248 29.70 9.18 25.15
N ASP A 249 30.87 9.54 25.67
CA ASP A 249 31.98 8.69 26.06
C ASP A 249 31.48 7.54 26.96
N ALA A 250 31.34 6.34 26.39
CA ALA A 250 31.29 5.12 27.17
C ALA A 250 32.70 4.54 27.31
N VAL A 251 33.40 5.03 28.34
CA VAL A 251 34.51 4.33 28.99
C VAL A 251 33.99 2.97 29.46
N ILE A 252 34.42 1.89 28.80
CA ILE A 252 34.33 0.54 29.39
C ILE A 252 35.73 0.18 29.85
N ASP A 253 35.88 0.28 31.16
CA ASP A 253 37.03 -0.08 31.96
C ASP A 253 37.03 -1.60 32.22
N CYS A 254 38.21 -2.21 32.05
CA CYS A 254 38.66 -3.56 32.47
C CYS A 254 38.00 -4.82 31.88
#